data_AF-A0ABD0NLC6-F1
#
_entry.id   AF-A0ABD0NLC6-F1
#
_cell.length_a   1.000
_cell.length_b   1.000
_cell.length_c   1.000
_cell.angle_alpha   90.00
_cell.angle_beta   90.00
_cell.angle_gamma   90.00
#
_symmetry.space_group_name_H-M   'P 1'
#
loop_
_entity.id
_entity.type
_entity.pdbx_description
1 polymer ?
#
loop_
_entity_poly.entity_id
_entity_poly.type
_entity_poly.pdbx_seq_one_letter_code
_entity_poly.pdbx_strand_id
1 'polypeptide(L)'
;QQLAAYVSWVNAQLRKKPGLKPVSDLRQDLRDGVVLAHLIEIVAGELLDGIHYVPCDDQERKQNVEKVLQFVSSKRIRMPQTSARDIVEGNLKSAMRLILALAAHFKPSASARVPLAPRPITDLIPPWPWLRMQQQHWQQPDRMPPAPAALFFI
;
A
#
# COMPACT_ATOMS: atom_id res chain seq x y z
N GLN A 1 13.32 -0.87 -14.31
CA GLN A 1 12.01 -1.29 -13.76
C GLN A 1 11.84 -0.96 -12.27
N GLN A 2 12.84 -1.20 -11.39
CA GLN A 2 12.67 -0.93 -9.95
C GLN A 2 12.54 0.56 -9.58
N LEU A 3 13.26 1.47 -10.26
CA LEU A 3 13.25 2.90 -9.96
C LEU A 3 11.85 3.53 -9.99
N ALA A 4 11.05 3.18 -11.00
CA ALA A 4 9.68 3.67 -11.15
C ALA A 4 8.77 3.26 -9.98
N ALA A 5 8.99 2.06 -9.40
CA ALA A 5 8.24 1.61 -8.24
C ALA A 5 8.55 2.45 -6.99
N TYR A 6 9.84 2.80 -6.78
CA TYR A 6 10.23 3.68 -5.67
C TYR A 6 9.64 5.09 -5.83
N VAL A 7 9.77 5.68 -7.02
CA VAL A 7 9.18 7.00 -7.33
C VAL A 7 7.66 6.98 -7.12
N SER A 8 6.99 5.96 -7.63
CA SER A 8 5.54 5.80 -7.45
C SER A 8 5.15 5.68 -5.96
N TRP A 9 5.89 4.89 -5.18
CA TRP A 9 5.63 4.74 -3.75
C TRP A 9 5.85 6.04 -2.97
N VAL A 10 6.95 6.77 -3.24
CA VAL A 10 7.22 8.08 -2.62
C VAL A 10 6.09 9.05 -2.96
N ASN A 11 5.74 9.18 -4.24
CA ASN A 11 4.67 10.06 -4.69
C ASN A 11 3.30 9.69 -4.08
N ALA A 12 3.03 8.40 -3.89
CA ALA A 12 1.81 7.95 -3.21
C ALA A 12 1.76 8.42 -1.74
N GLN A 13 2.91 8.50 -1.06
CA GLN A 13 2.96 9.10 0.28
C GLN A 13 2.82 10.62 0.22
N LEU A 14 3.57 11.31 -0.64
CA LEU A 14 3.54 12.77 -0.73
C LEU A 14 2.14 13.31 -1.06
N ARG A 15 1.35 12.60 -1.87
CA ARG A 15 -0.06 12.94 -2.16
C ARG A 15 -0.96 12.98 -0.94
N LYS A 16 -0.59 12.35 0.18
CA LYS A 16 -1.34 12.42 1.44
C LYS A 16 -1.22 13.80 2.11
N LYS A 17 -0.18 14.58 1.79
CA LYS A 17 0.03 15.93 2.30
C LYS A 17 -0.17 16.95 1.16
N PRO A 18 -1.18 17.83 1.23
CA PRO A 18 -1.41 18.81 0.18
C PRO A 18 -0.26 19.82 0.12
N GLY A 19 0.11 20.25 -1.10
CA GLY A 19 1.15 21.26 -1.33
C GLY A 19 2.56 20.73 -1.61
N LEU A 20 2.78 19.41 -1.54
CA LEU A 20 4.08 18.82 -1.88
C LEU A 20 4.23 18.58 -3.39
N LYS A 21 5.42 18.90 -3.92
CA LYS A 21 5.76 18.63 -5.32
C LYS A 21 6.00 17.13 -5.53
N PRO A 22 5.53 16.56 -6.66
CA PRO A 22 5.83 15.18 -7.00
C PRO A 22 7.31 15.03 -7.35
N VAL A 23 7.88 13.92 -6.91
CA VAL A 23 9.25 13.52 -7.17
C VAL A 23 9.31 12.86 -8.55
N SER A 24 10.30 13.25 -9.35
CA SER A 24 10.56 12.68 -10.67
C SER A 24 11.90 11.93 -10.70
N ASP A 25 12.91 12.47 -10.01
CA ASP A 25 14.23 11.85 -9.91
C ASP A 25 14.69 11.79 -8.46
N LEU A 26 14.71 10.57 -7.91
CA LEU A 26 15.18 10.30 -6.55
C LEU A 26 16.61 10.79 -6.30
N ARG A 27 17.46 10.87 -7.33
CA ARG A 27 18.84 11.31 -7.20
C ARG A 27 18.96 12.80 -6.98
N GLN A 28 17.99 13.59 -7.43
CA GLN A 28 17.99 15.04 -7.31
C GLN A 28 17.05 15.50 -6.19
N ASP A 29 15.84 14.97 -6.20
CA ASP A 29 14.75 15.42 -5.33
C ASP A 29 14.91 14.99 -3.86
N LEU A 30 15.85 14.08 -3.55
CA LEU A 30 16.14 13.66 -2.16
C LEU A 30 17.42 14.27 -1.60
N ARG A 31 18.21 14.99 -2.42
CA ARG A 31 19.54 15.47 -2.02
C ARG A 31 19.48 16.51 -0.91
N ASP A 32 18.38 17.25 -0.86
CA ASP A 32 18.11 18.29 0.12
C ASP A 32 17.63 17.73 1.48
N GLY A 33 17.27 16.44 1.52
CA GLY A 33 16.72 15.77 2.70
C GLY A 33 15.29 16.19 3.06
N VAL A 34 14.71 17.18 2.37
CA VAL A 34 13.41 17.75 2.71
C VAL A 34 12.29 16.79 2.36
N VAL A 35 12.36 16.17 1.17
CA VAL A 35 11.38 15.15 0.76
C VAL A 35 11.42 13.93 1.69
N LEU A 36 12.61 13.54 2.15
CA LEU A 36 12.79 12.44 3.10
C LEU A 36 12.18 12.75 4.47
N ALA A 37 12.32 13.99 4.94
CA ALA A 37 11.67 14.43 6.17
C ALA A 37 10.14 14.38 6.06
N HIS A 38 9.57 14.96 5.00
CA HIS A 38 8.13 14.87 4.74
C HIS A 38 7.63 13.43 4.64
N LEU A 39 8.42 12.55 4.03
CA LEU A 39 8.09 11.15 3.94
C LEU A 39 7.97 10.52 5.33
N ILE A 40 8.94 10.78 6.23
CA ILE A 40 8.89 10.34 7.63
C ILE A 40 7.65 10.88 8.34
N GLU A 41 7.35 12.18 8.20
CA GLU A 41 6.15 12.78 8.79
C GLU A 41 4.87 12.05 8.37
N ILE A 42 4.78 11.67 7.10
CA ILE A 42 3.59 11.02 6.54
C ILE A 42 3.49 9.55 6.94
N VAL A 43 4.61 8.81 6.94
CA VAL A 43 4.59 7.35 7.21
C VAL A 43 4.65 7.02 8.69
N ALA A 44 5.36 7.83 9.49
CA ALA A 44 5.48 7.64 10.93
C ALA A 44 4.48 8.46 11.74
N GLY A 45 3.89 9.52 11.15
CA GLY A 45 3.01 10.44 11.86
C GLY A 45 3.73 11.35 12.87
N GLU A 46 5.06 11.46 12.77
CA GLU A 46 5.91 12.23 13.70
C GLU A 46 6.66 13.32 12.94
N LEU A 47 6.68 14.55 13.47
CA LEU A 47 7.44 15.65 12.90
C LEU A 47 8.92 15.53 13.26
N LEU A 48 9.81 15.73 12.28
CA LEU A 48 11.25 15.81 12.55
C LEU A 48 11.63 17.25 12.92
N ASP A 49 12.15 17.44 14.12
CA ASP A 49 12.58 18.75 14.59
C ASP A 49 13.88 19.25 13.94
N GLY A 50 13.87 20.54 13.59
CA GLY A 50 15.01 21.27 13.01
C GLY A 50 15.37 20.87 11.58
N ILE A 51 14.43 20.39 10.79
CA ILE A 51 14.65 20.23 9.35
C ILE A 51 14.69 21.60 8.69
N HIS A 52 15.72 21.83 7.86
CA HIS A 52 15.87 23.01 7.02
C HIS A 52 15.07 22.78 5.74
N TYR A 53 13.82 23.27 5.67
CA TYR A 53 12.95 23.09 4.50
C TYR A 53 13.42 23.85 3.25
N VAL A 54 14.29 24.84 3.42
CA VAL A 54 14.95 25.58 2.34
C VAL A 54 16.45 25.62 2.65
N PRO A 55 17.19 24.52 2.42
CA PRO A 55 18.60 24.50 2.74
C PRO A 55 19.39 25.33 1.72
N CYS A 56 20.22 26.24 2.21
CA CYS A 56 21.09 27.10 1.40
C CYS A 56 22.46 26.46 1.15
N ASP A 57 22.96 25.66 2.10
CA ASP A 57 24.30 25.08 2.05
C ASP A 57 24.30 23.54 1.96
N ASP A 58 25.40 22.95 1.48
CA ASP A 58 25.61 21.49 1.51
C ASP A 58 25.59 20.93 2.95
N GLN A 59 26.01 21.74 3.92
CA GLN A 59 26.01 21.35 5.32
C GLN A 59 24.58 21.21 5.87
N GLU A 60 23.67 22.12 5.53
CA GLU A 60 22.26 22.04 5.95
C GLU A 60 21.54 20.85 5.30
N ARG A 61 21.81 20.61 4.01
CA ARG A 61 21.31 19.41 3.30
C ARG A 61 21.78 18.13 3.98
N LYS A 62 23.06 18.08 4.36
CA LYS A 62 23.64 16.96 5.09
C LYS A 62 22.99 16.79 6.48
N GLN A 63 22.78 17.87 7.21
CA GLN A 63 22.12 17.85 8.52
C GLN A 63 20.68 17.32 8.41
N ASN A 64 19.92 17.72 7.39
CA ASN A 64 18.59 17.17 7.14
C ASN A 64 18.62 15.66 6.96
N VAL A 65 19.53 15.17 6.11
CA VAL A 65 19.68 13.73 5.88
C VAL A 65 20.17 13.01 7.13
N GLU A 66 21.09 13.58 7.91
CA GLU A 66 21.54 13.00 9.18
C GLU A 66 20.39 12.81 10.16
N LYS A 67 19.50 13.80 10.29
CA LYS A 67 18.30 13.70 11.13
C LYS A 67 17.37 12.59 10.69
N VAL A 68 17.15 12.47 9.38
CA VAL A 68 16.40 11.37 8.78
C VAL A 68 17.04 10.02 9.15
N LEU A 69 18.36 9.88 9.00
CA LEU A 69 19.08 8.62 9.32
C LEU A 69 19.08 8.31 10.82
N GLN A 70 19.16 9.33 11.68
CA GLN A 70 19.03 9.20 13.13
C GLN A 70 17.64 8.69 13.50
N PHE A 71 16.59 9.23 12.87
CA PHE A 71 15.22 8.74 13.06
C PHE A 71 15.08 7.27 12.68
N VAL A 72 15.57 6.88 11.50
CA VAL A 72 15.55 5.48 11.04
C VAL A 72 16.29 4.56 12.02
N SER A 73 17.43 5.02 12.55
CA SER A 73 18.20 4.30 13.57
C SER A 73 17.44 4.19 14.90
N SER A 74 16.74 5.25 15.32
CA SER A 74 15.94 5.27 16.56
C SER A 74 14.77 4.27 16.52
N LYS A 75 14.13 4.12 15.35
CA LYS A 75 13.06 3.13 15.11
C LYS A 75 13.60 1.71 14.88
N ARG A 76 14.92 1.48 15.05
CA ARG A 76 15.62 0.21 14.85
C ARG A 76 15.37 -0.43 13.47
N ILE A 77 15.19 0.40 12.45
CA ILE A 77 15.02 -0.07 11.08
C ILE A 77 16.37 -0.60 10.59
N ARG A 78 16.42 -1.89 10.25
CA ARG A 78 17.64 -2.52 9.75
C ARG A 78 17.96 -2.01 8.34
N MET A 79 18.95 -1.13 8.24
CA MET A 79 19.49 -0.68 6.96
C MET A 79 21.02 -0.85 6.92
N PRO A 80 21.60 -1.13 5.73
CA PRO A 80 23.05 -1.09 5.56
C PRO A 80 23.62 0.29 5.86
N GLN A 81 24.87 0.35 6.33
CA GLN A 81 25.61 1.60 6.52
C GLN A 81 25.47 2.49 5.27
N THR A 82 24.86 3.65 5.47
CA THR A 82 24.57 4.63 4.43
C THR A 82 24.98 5.99 4.97
N SER A 83 25.86 6.69 4.25
CA SER A 83 26.34 7.99 4.69
C SER A 83 25.37 9.08 4.26
N ALA A 84 25.12 10.08 5.11
CA ALA A 84 24.33 11.25 4.73
C ALA A 84 24.92 11.95 3.49
N ARG A 85 26.26 11.99 3.41
CA ARG A 85 27.01 12.50 2.26
C ARG A 85 26.61 11.81 0.95
N ASP A 86 26.46 10.49 0.93
CA ASP A 86 26.12 9.75 -0.29
C ASP A 86 24.76 10.20 -0.86
N ILE A 87 23.80 10.50 0.03
CA ILE A 87 22.47 10.99 -0.36
C ILE A 87 22.58 12.41 -0.93
N VAL A 88 23.31 13.30 -0.26
CA VAL A 88 23.52 14.70 -0.70
C VAL A 88 24.27 14.76 -2.03
N GLU A 89 25.19 13.82 -2.29
CA GLU A 89 25.89 13.69 -3.56
C GLU A 89 25.03 13.06 -4.68
N GLY A 90 23.81 12.59 -4.37
CA GLY A 90 22.89 12.02 -5.36
C GLY A 90 23.16 10.54 -5.69
N ASN A 91 23.76 9.80 -4.75
CA ASN A 91 23.96 8.37 -4.87
C ASN A 91 22.62 7.63 -4.82
N LEU A 92 22.18 7.18 -6.00
CA LEU A 92 20.91 6.49 -6.16
C LEU A 92 20.78 5.24 -5.29
N LYS A 93 21.87 4.47 -5.13
CA LYS A 93 21.84 3.23 -4.36
C LYS A 93 21.56 3.51 -2.88
N SER A 94 22.17 4.55 -2.33
CA SER A 94 21.95 5.01 -0.96
C SER A 94 20.52 5.52 -0.76
N ALA A 95 20.02 6.34 -1.69
CA ALA A 95 18.64 6.85 -1.68
C ALA A 95 17.59 5.72 -1.74
N MET A 96 17.75 4.78 -2.66
CA MET A 96 16.86 3.63 -2.80
C MET A 96 16.85 2.75 -1.55
N ARG A 97 18.02 2.53 -0.92
CA ARG A 97 18.13 1.76 0.32
C ARG A 97 17.32 2.39 1.45
N LEU A 98 17.40 3.71 1.61
CA LEU A 98 16.66 4.44 2.63
C LEU A 98 15.14 4.35 2.38
N ILE A 99 14.70 4.61 1.15
CA ILE A 99 13.29 4.50 0.79
C ILE A 99 12.79 3.07 1.00
N LEU A 100 13.56 2.06 0.58
CA LEU A 100 13.18 0.65 0.77
C LEU A 100 13.03 0.30 2.25
N ALA A 101 13.95 0.77 3.09
CA ALA A 101 13.91 0.53 4.54
C ALA A 101 12.67 1.17 5.18
N LEU A 102 12.35 2.43 4.82
CA LEU A 102 11.13 3.10 5.26
C LEU A 102 9.88 2.37 4.76
N ALA A 103 9.82 2.08 3.46
CA ALA A 103 8.69 1.41 2.85
C ALA A 103 8.43 0.03 3.43
N ALA A 104 9.48 -0.75 3.73
CA ALA A 104 9.35 -2.07 4.33
C ALA A 104 8.89 -2.01 5.79
N HIS A 105 9.37 -1.03 6.55
CA HIS A 105 9.01 -0.87 7.96
C HIS A 105 7.57 -0.37 8.15
N PHE A 106 7.17 0.61 7.33
CA PHE A 106 5.85 1.24 7.41
C PHE A 106 4.84 0.64 6.42
N LYS A 107 5.19 -0.46 5.73
CA LYS A 107 4.21 -1.19 4.92
C LYS A 107 3.11 -1.66 5.86
N PRO A 108 1.83 -1.31 5.64
CA PRO A 108 0.76 -1.87 6.43
C PRO A 108 0.87 -3.39 6.30
N SER A 109 1.18 -4.05 7.42
CA SER A 109 1.24 -5.50 7.46
C SER A 109 -0.11 -5.99 6.97
N ALA A 110 -0.13 -6.63 5.80
CA ALA A 110 -1.30 -7.33 5.27
C ALA A 110 -1.71 -8.53 6.15
N SER A 111 -1.26 -8.55 7.42
CA SER A 111 -1.63 -9.50 8.46
C SER A 111 -2.71 -8.95 9.40
N ALA A 112 -3.15 -7.69 9.25
CA ALA A 112 -4.51 -7.34 9.63
C ALA A 112 -5.46 -7.97 8.61
N ARG A 113 -5.67 -9.28 8.77
CA ARG A 113 -6.84 -9.99 8.28
C ARG A 113 -8.03 -9.06 8.52
N VAL A 114 -8.86 -8.85 7.52
CA VAL A 114 -10.27 -8.52 7.77
C VAL A 114 -10.92 -9.89 7.96
N PRO A 115 -11.18 -10.39 9.17
CA PRO A 115 -12.12 -11.48 9.32
C PRO A 115 -13.53 -10.87 9.24
N LEU A 116 -14.40 -11.54 8.48
CA LEU A 116 -15.86 -11.46 8.58
C LEU A 116 -16.52 -10.26 7.89
N ALA A 117 -16.75 -10.40 6.59
CA ALA A 117 -18.11 -10.16 6.11
C ALA A 117 -18.88 -11.50 6.26
N PRO A 118 -19.95 -11.58 7.06
CA PRO A 118 -20.87 -12.70 6.94
C PRO A 118 -21.46 -12.68 5.53
N ARG A 119 -21.29 -13.77 4.78
CA ARG A 119 -21.97 -13.93 3.50
C ARG A 119 -23.48 -13.90 3.77
N PRO A 120 -24.29 -13.07 3.11
CA PRO A 120 -25.73 -13.17 3.22
C PRO A 120 -26.18 -14.57 2.78
N ILE A 121 -27.10 -15.18 3.53
CA ILE A 121 -27.62 -16.55 3.34
C ILE A 121 -28.60 -16.60 2.13
N THR A 122 -28.37 -15.82 1.09
CA THR A 122 -29.30 -15.71 -0.04
C THR A 122 -29.14 -16.79 -1.10
N ASP A 123 -28.15 -17.69 -0.98
CA ASP A 123 -27.92 -18.78 -1.93
C ASP A 123 -28.65 -20.10 -1.58
N LEU A 124 -29.63 -20.09 -0.66
CA LEU A 124 -30.46 -21.26 -0.35
C LEU A 124 -31.87 -21.22 -0.96
N ILE A 125 -32.10 -20.36 -1.96
CA ILE A 125 -33.33 -20.39 -2.77
C ILE A 125 -32.98 -20.92 -4.15
N PRO A 126 -33.33 -22.17 -4.48
CA PRO A 126 -32.99 -22.73 -5.76
C PRO A 126 -33.83 -22.01 -6.85
N PRO A 127 -33.23 -21.57 -7.98
CA PRO A 127 -33.81 -20.55 -8.87
C PRO A 127 -34.74 -21.19 -9.90
N TRP A 128 -35.60 -22.11 -9.47
CA TRP A 128 -36.44 -22.84 -10.38
C TRP A 128 -37.91 -22.41 -10.26
N PRO A 129 -38.48 -21.85 -11.34
CA PRO A 129 -39.90 -21.51 -11.41
C PRO A 129 -40.84 -22.72 -11.19
N TRP A 130 -40.38 -23.97 -11.38
CA TRP A 130 -41.21 -25.17 -11.27
C TRP A 130 -41.68 -25.53 -9.84
N LEU A 131 -41.11 -24.93 -8.75
CA LEU A 131 -41.40 -25.35 -7.34
C LEU A 131 -42.66 -24.71 -6.87
N ARG A 132 -42.77 -23.46 -7.30
CA ARG A 132 -43.94 -22.64 -7.11
C ARG A 132 -45.13 -23.21 -7.87
N MET A 133 -44.91 -23.94 -8.98
CA MET A 133 -45.97 -24.63 -9.72
C MET A 133 -46.39 -25.96 -9.06
N GLN A 134 -45.45 -26.70 -8.44
CA GLN A 134 -45.77 -27.98 -7.80
C GLN A 134 -46.69 -27.83 -6.58
N GLN A 135 -46.69 -26.66 -5.92
CA GLN A 135 -47.52 -26.40 -4.74
C GLN A 135 -48.94 -25.91 -5.05
N GLN A 136 -49.27 -25.58 -6.32
CA GLN A 136 -50.59 -25.07 -6.73
C GLN A 136 -51.48 -26.07 -7.50
N HIS A 137 -51.03 -27.30 -7.77
CA HIS A 137 -51.66 -28.19 -8.76
C HIS A 137 -52.17 -29.54 -8.23
N TRP A 138 -52.68 -29.60 -6.99
CA TRP A 138 -53.39 -30.77 -6.43
C TRP A 138 -54.86 -30.88 -6.91
N GLN A 139 -55.18 -30.56 -8.18
CA GLN A 139 -56.58 -30.62 -8.68
C GLN A 139 -56.81 -31.37 -10.00
N GLN A 140 -55.79 -31.84 -10.75
CA GLN A 140 -56.03 -32.66 -11.96
C GLN A 140 -54.91 -33.68 -12.22
N PRO A 141 -55.14 -35.00 -12.03
CA PRO A 141 -54.08 -36.02 -12.08
C PRO A 141 -53.71 -36.60 -13.47
N ASP A 142 -54.34 -36.20 -14.58
CA ASP A 142 -54.28 -36.99 -15.84
C ASP A 142 -53.51 -36.38 -17.03
N ARG A 143 -52.56 -35.47 -16.80
CA ARG A 143 -51.61 -35.06 -17.87
C ARG A 143 -50.20 -34.84 -17.33
N MET A 144 -49.38 -35.88 -17.38
CA MET A 144 -47.93 -35.76 -17.29
C MET A 144 -47.28 -36.26 -18.59
N PRO A 145 -46.40 -35.49 -19.26
CA PRO A 145 -45.41 -36.05 -20.17
C PRO A 145 -44.27 -36.70 -19.35
N PRO A 146 -43.63 -37.79 -19.83
CA PRO A 146 -42.53 -38.42 -19.11
C PRO A 146 -41.32 -37.48 -19.03
N ALA A 147 -40.77 -37.31 -17.82
CA ALA A 147 -39.52 -36.58 -17.61
C ALA A 147 -38.34 -37.33 -18.25
N PRO A 148 -37.37 -36.62 -18.87
CA PRO A 148 -36.16 -37.26 -19.37
C PRO A 148 -35.38 -37.84 -18.18
N ALA A 149 -34.98 -39.11 -18.30
CA ALA A 149 -34.16 -39.81 -17.33
C ALA A 149 -32.80 -39.10 -17.21
N ALA A 150 -32.69 -38.20 -16.23
CA ALA A 150 -31.41 -37.67 -15.79
C ALA A 150 -30.68 -38.80 -15.07
N LEU A 151 -29.75 -39.42 -15.80
CA LEU A 151 -28.76 -40.37 -15.32
C LEU A 151 -28.09 -39.82 -14.05
N PHE A 152 -28.48 -40.37 -12.91
CA PHE A 152 -27.67 -40.34 -11.71
C PHE A 152 -26.52 -41.33 -11.91
N PHE A 153 -25.32 -40.83 -12.17
CA PHE A 153 -24.09 -41.54 -11.81
C PHE A 153 -23.15 -40.53 -11.13
N ILE A 154 -22.88 -40.85 -9.87
CA ILE A 154 -21.77 -40.35 -9.04
C ILE A 154 -20.50 -41.05 -9.52
#